data_AF-A0A9X3BJT0-F1
#
_entry.id   AF-A0A9X3BJT0-F1
#
_cell.length_a   1.000
_cell.length_b   1.000
_cell.length_c   1.000
_cell.angle_alpha   90.00
_cell.angle_beta   90.00
_cell.angle_gamma   90.00
#
_symmetry.space_group_name_H-M   'P 1'
#
loop_
_entity.id
_entity.type
_entity.pdbx_description
1 polymer ?
#
loop_
_entity_poly.entity_id
_entity_poly.type
_entity_poly.pdbx_seq_one_letter_code
_entity_poly.pdbx_strand_id
1 'polypeptide(L)'
;MTFEAGYEKQEAMPEEINMEQMPLQDKVIHVLSILRKGSPDEVAMEIMERQGIAAEDGVAELTLETAELLETLLEEGVVTKVKDRRQKVRYSLTAPPPPSNY
;
A
#
# COMPACT_ATOMS: atom_id res chain seq x y z
N MET A 1 6.24 -54.42 1.70
CA MET A 1 7.14 -53.25 1.66
C MET A 1 6.27 -52.03 1.38
N THR A 2 6.02 -51.22 2.40
CA THR A 2 5.25 -49.98 2.32
C THR A 2 6.19 -48.83 1.96
N PHE A 3 5.98 -48.20 0.81
CA PHE A 3 6.69 -46.99 0.42
C PHE A 3 5.88 -45.80 0.95
N GLU A 4 6.40 -45.12 1.96
CA GLU A 4 5.89 -43.83 2.41
C GLU A 4 6.25 -42.79 1.33
N ALA A 5 5.23 -42.29 0.64
CA ALA A 5 5.38 -41.13 -0.22
C ALA A 5 5.53 -39.90 0.68
N GLY A 6 6.77 -39.42 0.80
CA GLY A 6 7.08 -38.13 1.40
C GLY A 6 6.34 -37.03 0.66
N TYR A 7 5.30 -36.47 1.29
CA TYR A 7 4.73 -35.20 0.88
C TYR A 7 5.73 -34.11 1.24
N GLU A 8 6.57 -33.75 0.28
CA GLU A 8 7.37 -32.53 0.32
C GLU A 8 6.39 -31.36 0.24
N LYS A 9 5.99 -30.83 1.40
CA LYS A 9 5.28 -29.56 1.47
C LYS A 9 6.25 -28.49 0.98
N GLN A 10 6.14 -28.12 -0.29
CA GLN A 10 6.65 -26.85 -0.76
C GLN A 10 5.84 -25.77 -0.05
N GLU A 11 6.34 -25.32 1.10
CA GLU A 11 5.92 -24.07 1.71
C GLU A 11 6.17 -23.00 0.66
N ALA A 12 5.10 -22.50 0.05
CA ALA A 12 5.16 -21.33 -0.81
C ALA A 12 5.71 -20.19 0.06
N MET A 13 7.02 -19.95 -0.05
CA MET A 13 7.64 -18.77 0.51
C MET A 13 6.85 -17.58 -0.05
N PRO A 14 6.34 -16.67 0.81
CA PRO A 14 5.63 -15.52 0.31
C PRO A 14 6.58 -14.81 -0.64
N GLU A 15 6.17 -14.65 -1.90
CA GLU A 15 6.89 -13.79 -2.85
C GLU A 15 7.09 -12.47 -2.13
N GLU A 16 8.34 -12.16 -1.75
CA GLU A 16 8.68 -10.84 -1.25
C GLU A 16 8.34 -9.89 -2.39
N ILE A 17 7.22 -9.18 -2.25
CA ILE A 17 6.75 -8.24 -3.26
C ILE A 17 7.87 -7.22 -3.43
N ASN A 18 8.61 -7.34 -4.54
CA ASN A 18 9.74 -6.47 -4.80
C ASN A 18 9.21 -5.08 -5.17
N MET A 19 9.08 -4.23 -4.15
CA MET A 19 8.58 -2.87 -4.33
C MET A 19 9.50 -2.04 -5.22
N GLU A 20 10.81 -2.30 -5.30
CA GLU A 20 11.72 -1.47 -6.10
C GLU A 20 11.27 -1.30 -7.55
N GLN A 21 10.72 -2.36 -8.16
CA GLN A 21 10.33 -2.39 -9.56
C GLN A 21 8.87 -1.97 -9.80
N MET A 22 8.09 -1.75 -8.74
CA MET A 22 6.68 -1.36 -8.86
C MET A 22 6.54 0.15 -9.14
N PRO A 23 5.53 0.55 -9.94
CA PRO A 23 5.20 1.96 -10.09
C PRO A 23 4.74 2.55 -8.74
N LEU A 24 4.92 3.86 -8.55
CA LEU A 24 4.54 4.55 -7.31
C LEU A 24 3.08 4.33 -6.93
N GLN A 25 2.19 4.28 -7.92
CA GLN A 25 0.77 4.00 -7.74
C GLN A 25 0.52 2.66 -7.06
N ASP A 26 1.13 1.58 -7.56
CA ASP A 26 0.93 0.25 -6.99
C ASP A 26 1.55 0.16 -5.58
N LYS A 27 2.67 0.84 -5.35
CA LYS A 27 3.27 0.98 -4.01
C LYS A 27 2.30 1.64 -3.04
N VAL A 28 1.72 2.78 -3.43
CA VAL A 28 0.76 3.52 -2.60
C VAL A 28 -0.49 2.68 -2.32
N ILE A 29 -1.04 2.01 -3.33
CA ILE A 29 -2.20 1.13 -3.17
C ILE A 29 -1.87 -0.03 -2.24
N HIS A 30 -0.72 -0.67 -2.43
CA HIS A 30 -0.28 -1.77 -1.59
C HIS A 30 -0.09 -1.33 -0.13
N VAL A 31 0.58 -0.21 0.10
CA VAL A 31 0.76 0.36 1.45
C VAL A 31 -0.57 0.71 2.10
N LEU A 32 -1.49 1.35 1.38
CA LEU A 32 -2.83 1.63 1.89
C LEU A 32 -3.64 0.35 2.16
N SER A 33 -3.40 -0.73 1.41
CA SER A 33 -4.04 -2.02 1.67
C SER A 33 -3.63 -2.62 3.02
N ILE A 34 -2.37 -2.36 3.42
CA ILE A 34 -1.79 -2.82 4.69
C ILE A 34 -2.19 -1.88 5.83
N LEU A 35 -1.93 -0.58 5.68
CA LEU A 35 -2.22 0.43 6.70
C LEU A 35 -3.72 0.64 6.93
N ARG A 36 -4.57 0.24 5.97
CA ARG A 36 -6.02 0.53 5.87
C ARG A 36 -6.35 1.99 5.66
N LYS A 37 -5.63 2.89 6.34
CA LYS A 37 -5.66 4.34 6.15
C LYS A 37 -4.33 4.95 6.52
N GLY A 38 -3.90 5.98 5.81
CA GLY A 38 -2.67 6.71 6.09
C GLY A 38 -2.70 8.11 5.54
N SER A 39 -1.92 9.02 6.13
CA SER A 39 -1.61 10.31 5.52
C SER A 39 -0.44 10.18 4.52
N PRO A 40 -0.23 11.16 3.63
CA PRO A 40 0.84 11.05 2.62
C PRO A 40 2.24 10.81 3.22
N ASP A 41 2.51 11.43 4.38
CA ASP A 41 3.73 11.22 5.18
C ASP A 41 3.86 9.77 5.68
N GLU A 42 2.78 9.19 6.20
CA GLU A 42 2.76 7.80 6.68
C GLU A 42 2.97 6.81 5.52
N VAL A 43 2.35 7.08 4.37
CA VAL A 43 2.47 6.22 3.19
C VAL A 43 3.88 6.29 2.60
N ALA A 44 4.44 7.49 2.42
CA ALA A 44 5.79 7.64 1.87
C ALA A 44 6.85 6.99 2.77
N MET A 45 6.73 7.13 4.08
CA MET A 45 7.65 6.50 5.05
C MET A 45 7.62 4.98 4.97
N GLU A 46 6.43 4.38 4.88
CA GLU A 46 6.27 2.93 4.75
C GLU A 46 6.85 2.41 3.42
N ILE A 47 6.67 3.15 2.31
CA ILE A 47 7.28 2.80 1.02
C ILE A 47 8.81 2.75 1.15
N MET A 48 9.41 3.75 1.79
CA MET A 48 10.87 3.83 1.97
C MET A 48 11.40 2.72 2.87
N GLU A 49 10.73 2.45 3.99
CA GLU A 49 11.11 1.39 4.92
C GLU A 49 11.12 0.03 4.21
N ARG A 50 10.10 -0.24 3.39
CA ARG A 50 10.00 -1.49 2.62
C ARG A 50 10.99 -1.60 1.47
N GLN A 51 11.46 -0.47 0.94
CA GLN A 51 12.53 -0.42 -0.04
C GLN A 51 13.92 -0.42 0.60
N GLY A 52 14.03 -0.36 1.94
CA GLY A 52 15.31 -0.25 2.63
C GLY A 52 16.04 1.07 2.37
N ILE A 53 15.32 2.11 1.93
CA ILE A 53 15.90 3.43 1.63
C ILE A 53 16.00 4.22 2.93
N ALA A 54 17.22 4.41 3.43
CA ALA A 54 17.50 5.17 4.65
C ALA A 54 17.87 6.65 4.39
N ALA A 55 17.82 7.11 3.14
CA ALA A 55 18.29 8.44 2.75
C ALA A 55 17.24 9.52 3.08
N GLU A 56 17.66 10.54 3.86
CA GLU A 56 16.87 11.76 4.09
C GLU A 56 16.66 12.57 2.80
N ASP A 57 17.63 12.48 1.87
CA ASP A 57 17.56 13.05 0.52
C ASP A 57 16.61 12.22 -0.35
N GLY A 58 15.33 12.61 -0.36
CA GLY A 58 14.27 11.99 -1.16
C GLY A 58 12.95 11.83 -0.43
N VAL A 59 12.94 11.97 0.91
CA VAL A 59 11.71 11.85 1.71
C VAL A 59 10.72 12.95 1.34
N ALA A 60 11.20 14.19 1.19
CA ALA A 60 10.37 15.33 0.86
C ALA A 60 9.76 15.22 -0.55
N GLU A 61 10.57 14.79 -1.53
CA GLU A 61 10.11 14.58 -2.92
C GLU A 61 9.10 13.44 -3.00
N LEU A 62 9.41 12.28 -2.41
CA LEU A 62 8.50 11.13 -2.40
C LEU A 62 7.19 11.46 -1.68
N THR A 63 7.25 12.23 -0.58
CA THR A 63 6.04 12.66 0.14
C THR A 63 5.19 13.58 -0.72
N LEU A 64 5.80 14.50 -1.47
CA LEU A 64 5.09 15.38 -2.41
C LEU A 64 4.44 14.56 -3.53
N GLU A 65 5.19 13.68 -4.20
CA GLU A 65 4.69 12.80 -5.25
C GLU A 65 3.55 11.90 -4.75
N THR A 66 3.71 11.34 -3.55
CA THR A 66 2.67 10.53 -2.90
C THR A 66 1.42 11.35 -2.62
N ALA A 67 1.57 12.60 -2.18
CA ALA A 67 0.43 13.49 -1.92
C ALA A 67 -0.33 13.85 -3.20
N GLU A 68 0.39 14.20 -4.28
CA GLU A 68 -0.21 14.46 -5.60
C GLU A 68 -0.94 13.23 -6.14
N LEU A 69 -0.30 12.06 -6.04
CA LEU A 69 -0.89 10.81 -6.50
C LEU A 69 -2.13 10.41 -5.70
N LEU A 70 -2.15 10.64 -4.39
CA LEU A 70 -3.34 10.38 -3.56
C LEU A 70 -4.52 11.31 -3.91
N GLU A 71 -4.26 12.54 -4.32
CA GLU A 71 -5.29 13.44 -4.84
C GLU A 71 -5.80 12.94 -6.21
N THR A 72 -4.93 12.49 -7.11
CA THR A 72 -5.35 11.86 -8.38
C THR A 72 -6.19 10.60 -8.14
N LEU A 73 -5.73 9.69 -7.27
CA LEU A 73 -6.47 8.48 -6.92
C LEU A 73 -7.81 8.77 -6.24
N LEU A 74 -7.92 9.91 -5.56
CA LEU A 74 -9.18 10.37 -4.97
C LEU A 74 -10.14 10.83 -6.07
N GLU A 75 -9.67 11.59 -7.05
CA GLU A 75 -10.46 12.02 -8.20
C GLU A 75 -10.94 10.84 -9.05
N GLU A 76 -10.12 9.80 -9.18
CA GLU A 76 -10.45 8.54 -9.84
C GLU A 76 -11.38 7.63 -9.01
N GLY A 77 -11.61 7.96 -7.73
CA GLY A 77 -12.45 7.17 -6.82
C GLY A 77 -11.79 5.89 -6.29
N VAL A 78 -10.48 5.70 -6.50
CA VAL A 78 -9.71 4.56 -5.98
C VAL A 78 -9.47 4.68 -4.48
N VAL A 79 -9.31 5.91 -3.98
CA VAL A 79 -9.20 6.19 -2.54
C VAL A 79 -10.30 7.15 -2.07
N THR A 80 -10.52 7.18 -0.77
CA THR A 80 -11.43 8.10 -0.09
C THR A 80 -10.70 8.89 0.99
N LYS A 81 -11.06 10.18 1.12
CA LYS A 81 -10.60 11.02 2.23
C LYS A 81 -11.31 10.63 3.52
N VAL A 82 -10.53 10.20 4.50
CA VAL A 82 -10.96 9.95 5.88
C VAL A 82 -10.55 11.14 6.72
N LYS A 83 -11.53 11.93 7.16
CA LYS A 83 -11.29 13.09 8.03
C LYS A 83 -11.04 12.60 9.46
N ASP A 84 -9.81 12.73 9.93
CA ASP A 84 -9.48 12.42 11.33
C ASP A 84 -9.83 13.60 12.25
N ARG A 85 -10.13 13.32 13.52
CA ARG A 85 -10.47 14.32 14.55
C ARG A 85 -9.34 15.34 14.78
N ARG A 86 -8.11 15.00 14.39
CA ARG A 86 -6.89 15.80 14.54
C ARG A 86 -6.53 16.68 13.33
N GLN A 87 -7.47 16.91 12.40
CA GLN A 87 -7.31 17.73 11.19
C GLN A 87 -6.28 17.23 10.15
N LYS A 88 -5.58 16.13 10.38
CA LYS A 88 -4.78 15.48 9.33
C LYS A 88 -5.71 14.77 8.34
N VAL A 89 -5.55 15.08 7.06
CA VAL A 89 -6.22 14.34 5.96
C VAL A 89 -5.56 12.98 5.85
N ARG A 90 -6.35 11.92 5.90
CA ARG A 90 -5.92 10.55 5.66
C ARG A 90 -6.68 9.98 4.47
N TYR A 91 -6.08 9.01 3.81
CA TYR A 91 -6.63 8.32 2.67
C TYR A 91 -6.81 6.85 3.01
N SER A 92 -7.89 6.24 2.51
CA SER A 92 -8.11 4.79 2.56
C SER A 92 -8.55 4.29 1.20
N LEU A 93 -8.22 3.04 0.87
CA LEU A 93 -8.75 2.42 -0.35
C LEU A 93 -10.28 2.43 -0.32
N THR A 94 -10.89 2.81 -1.43
CA THR A 94 -12.33 2.71 -1.62
C THR A 94 -12.70 1.23 -1.62
N ALA A 95 -13.42 0.76 -0.60
CA ALA A 95 -14.04 -0.54 -0.67
C ALA A 95 -15.02 -0.56 -1.86
N PRO A 96 -15.18 -1.70 -2.56
CA PRO A 96 -16.25 -1.80 -3.55
C PRO A 96 -17.56 -1.35 -2.89
N PRO A 97 -18.37 -0.51 -3.54
CA PRO A 97 -19.65 -0.10 -2.97
C PRO A 97 -20.40 -1.37 -2.59
N PRO A 98 -21.04 -1.42 -1.40
CA PRO A 98 -21.82 -2.59 -1.03
C PRO A 98 -22.79 -2.90 -2.17
N PRO A 99 -22.98 -4.19 -2.55
CA PRO A 99 -23.89 -4.53 -3.63
C PRO A 99 -25.23 -3.87 -3.32
N SER A 100 -25.64 -2.96 -4.21
CA SER A 100 -26.90 -2.25 -4.08
C SER A 100 -27.99 -3.32 -4.21
N ASN A 101 -28.59 -3.72 -3.09
CA ASN A 101 -29.78 -4.57 -3.09
C ASN A 101 -30.93 -3.72 -3.65
N TYR A 102 -31.04 -3.69 -4.97
CA TYR A 102 -32.21 -3.25 -5.70
C TYR A 102 -33.17 -4.42 -5.90
#